data_AF-A0A497PA89-F1
#
_entry.id   AF-A0A497PA89-F1
#
_cell.length_a   1.000
_cell.length_b   1.000
_cell.length_c   1.000
_cell.angle_alpha   90.00
_cell.angle_beta   90.00
_cell.angle_gamma   90.00
#
_symmetry.space_group_name_H-M   'P 1'
#
loop_
_entity.id
_entity.type
_entity.pdbx_description
1 polymer ?
#
loop_
_entity_poly.entity_id
_entity_poly.type
_entity_poly.pdbx_seq_one_letter_code
_entity_poly.pdbx_strand_id
1 'polypeptide(L)'
;MKKKLKDTKIGALLKEKAPKVLDAIGDVLPSTGTLGIIKNVISQEPDLTPEEKEALHKQVVELYKLEVEDRDSAREREVELAKANRFDFMFNLTGLVGLSCFSFLVYAIVYLEVPEHNKEIWIHLIGVTEGIVLSIFGYFYGSSASRRK
;
A
#
# COMPACT_ATOMS: atom_id res chain seq x y z
N MET A 1 0.53 23.34 1.79
CA MET A 1 -0.70 22.71 1.23
C MET A 1 -0.49 22.46 -0.26
N LYS A 2 -0.36 21.19 -0.67
CA LYS A 2 -0.36 20.84 -2.11
C LYS A 2 -1.76 21.19 -2.67
N LYS A 3 -1.83 22.05 -3.69
CA LYS A 3 -3.10 22.41 -4.34
C LYS A 3 -3.72 21.16 -4.96
N LYS A 4 -5.01 20.92 -4.76
CA LYS A 4 -5.70 19.79 -5.38
C LYS A 4 -5.72 20.01 -6.89
N LEU A 5 -5.54 18.95 -7.69
CA LEU A 5 -5.47 19.01 -9.16
C LEU A 5 -6.65 19.79 -9.78
N LYS A 6 -7.84 19.65 -9.20
CA LYS A 6 -9.07 20.39 -9.55
C LYS A 6 -8.95 21.92 -9.49
N ASP A 7 -8.03 22.46 -8.69
CA ASP A 7 -7.84 23.90 -8.48
C ASP A 7 -6.69 24.47 -9.34
N THR A 8 -6.12 23.65 -10.23
CA THR A 8 -5.08 24.07 -11.17
C THR A 8 -5.69 24.49 -12.51
N LYS A 9 -4.96 25.29 -13.30
CA LYS A 9 -5.39 25.70 -14.66
C LYS A 9 -5.75 24.49 -15.55
N ILE A 10 -5.15 23.35 -15.28
CA ILE A 10 -5.35 22.08 -15.99
C ILE A 10 -6.58 21.35 -15.45
N GLY A 11 -6.85 21.40 -14.14
CA GLY A 11 -8.11 20.92 -13.57
C GLY A 11 -9.32 21.67 -14.11
N ALA A 12 -9.19 22.98 -14.36
CA ALA A 12 -10.23 23.77 -15.03
C ALA A 12 -10.43 23.35 -16.50
N LEU A 13 -9.35 23.11 -17.24
CA LEU A 13 -9.39 22.67 -18.63
C LEU A 13 -9.96 21.24 -18.78
N LEU A 14 -9.61 20.34 -17.86
CA LEU A 14 -10.17 18.99 -17.78
C LEU A 14 -11.65 19.01 -17.38
N LYS A 15 -12.08 19.93 -16.51
CA LYS A 15 -13.50 20.09 -16.15
C LYS A 15 -14.35 20.50 -17.36
N GLU A 16 -13.79 21.29 -18.26
CA GLU A 16 -14.48 21.83 -19.43
C GLU A 16 -14.45 20.88 -20.63
N LYS A 17 -13.29 20.28 -20.94
CA LYS A 17 -13.09 19.47 -22.15
C LYS A 17 -13.10 17.97 -21.93
N ALA A 18 -12.81 17.49 -20.72
CA ALA A 18 -12.68 16.07 -20.43
C ALA A 18 -13.16 15.73 -19.01
N PRO A 19 -14.44 16.01 -18.66
CA PRO A 19 -14.95 15.84 -17.30
C PRO A 19 -14.83 14.40 -16.80
N LYS A 20 -14.93 13.41 -17.71
CA LYS A 20 -14.71 11.98 -17.40
C LYS A 20 -13.28 11.67 -16.96
N VAL A 21 -12.29 12.37 -17.51
CA VAL A 21 -10.88 12.28 -17.08
C VAL A 21 -10.71 12.91 -15.70
N LEU A 22 -11.38 14.04 -15.42
CA LEU A 22 -11.32 14.69 -14.12
C LEU A 22 -11.97 13.83 -13.01
N ASP A 23 -13.11 13.20 -13.29
CA ASP A 23 -13.77 12.28 -12.35
C ASP A 23 -12.90 11.02 -12.12
N ALA A 24 -12.30 10.48 -13.18
CA ALA A 24 -11.37 9.36 -13.11
C ALA A 24 -10.03 9.68 -12.42
N ILE A 25 -9.63 10.95 -12.31
CA ILE A 25 -8.43 11.38 -11.57
C ILE A 25 -8.79 11.80 -10.14
N GLY A 26 -9.98 12.37 -9.93
CA GLY A 26 -10.44 12.95 -8.67
C GLY A 26 -10.76 11.91 -7.60
N ASP A 27 -11.39 10.80 -7.99
CA ASP A 27 -11.76 9.72 -7.06
C ASP A 27 -10.67 8.66 -6.92
N VAL A 28 -9.63 8.73 -7.74
CA VAL A 28 -8.74 7.59 -8.01
C VAL A 28 -7.26 7.91 -7.76
N LEU A 29 -7.02 8.91 -6.92
CA LEU A 29 -5.72 9.09 -6.26
C LEU A 29 -5.23 7.77 -5.63
N PRO A 30 -3.91 7.53 -5.72
CA PRO A 30 -3.32 6.64 -6.69
C PRO A 30 -3.43 5.18 -6.24
N SER A 31 -4.01 4.34 -7.08
CA SER A 31 -3.85 2.89 -6.99
C SER A 31 -3.18 2.42 -8.29
N THR A 32 -2.20 1.53 -8.18
CA THR A 32 -1.30 1.18 -9.29
C THR A 32 -2.02 0.68 -10.55
N GLY A 33 -3.25 0.15 -10.42
CA GLY A 33 -4.07 -0.32 -11.54
C GLY A 33 -4.85 0.76 -12.31
N THR A 34 -5.10 1.92 -11.70
CA THR A 34 -6.03 2.91 -12.25
C THR A 34 -5.34 3.97 -13.11
N LEU A 35 -4.04 4.14 -12.97
CA LEU A 35 -3.22 4.98 -13.84
C LEU A 35 -3.20 4.49 -15.30
N GLY A 36 -3.24 3.18 -15.52
CA GLY A 36 -3.38 2.60 -16.86
C GLY A 36 -4.73 2.92 -17.50
N ILE A 37 -5.79 2.98 -16.68
CA ILE A 37 -7.13 3.39 -17.12
C ILE A 37 -7.09 4.88 -17.49
N ILE A 38 -6.50 5.74 -16.66
CA ILE A 38 -6.37 7.18 -16.92
C ILE A 38 -5.61 7.45 -18.24
N LYS A 39 -4.50 6.73 -18.48
CA LYS A 39 -3.74 6.84 -19.74
C LYS A 39 -4.59 6.49 -20.96
N ASN A 40 -5.40 5.45 -20.86
CA ASN A 40 -6.28 5.01 -21.94
C ASN A 40 -7.43 5.99 -22.19
N VAL A 41 -8.05 6.54 -21.13
CA VAL A 41 -9.11 7.55 -21.25
C VAL A 41 -8.56 8.81 -21.94
N ILE A 42 -7.43 9.36 -21.49
CA ILE A 42 -6.79 10.54 -22.12
C ILE A 42 -6.49 10.32 -23.61
N SER A 43 -6.11 9.09 -23.99
CA SER A 43 -5.79 8.75 -25.37
C SER A 43 -7.02 8.74 -26.27
N GLN A 44 -8.18 8.33 -25.73
CA GLN A 44 -9.44 8.22 -26.45
C GLN A 44 -10.29 9.50 -26.47
N GLU A 45 -9.91 10.53 -25.71
CA GLU A 45 -10.62 11.82 -25.76
C GLU A 45 -10.40 12.52 -27.12
N PRO A 46 -11.46 12.80 -27.89
CA PRO A 46 -11.37 13.42 -29.21
C PRO A 46 -11.17 14.94 -29.15
N ASP A 47 -11.56 15.58 -28.04
CA ASP A 47 -11.56 17.05 -27.87
C ASP A 47 -10.22 17.63 -27.36
N LEU A 48 -9.23 16.78 -27.10
CA LEU A 48 -7.90 17.19 -26.66
C LEU A 48 -6.96 17.33 -27.86
N THR A 49 -6.28 18.47 -27.95
CA THR A 49 -5.21 18.65 -28.95
C THR A 49 -4.02 17.73 -28.64
N PRO A 50 -3.17 17.40 -29.63
CA PRO A 50 -1.98 16.57 -29.41
C PRO A 50 -1.05 17.11 -28.31
N GLU A 51 -0.92 18.43 -28.21
CA GLU A 51 -0.11 19.12 -27.20
C GLU A 51 -0.72 19.00 -25.80
N GLU A 52 -2.06 19.08 -25.68
CA GLU A 52 -2.78 18.88 -24.42
C GLU A 52 -2.65 17.43 -23.93
N LYS A 53 -2.69 16.45 -24.84
CA LYS A 53 -2.49 15.03 -24.53
C LYS A 53 -1.08 14.75 -24.00
N GLU A 54 -0.06 15.33 -24.62
CA GLU A 54 1.33 15.14 -24.18
C GLU A 54 1.56 15.74 -22.78
N ALA A 55 1.03 16.94 -22.52
CA ALA A 55 1.12 17.58 -21.22
C ALA A 55 0.44 16.77 -20.10
N LEU A 56 -0.72 16.18 -20.38
CA LEU A 56 -1.43 15.31 -19.44
C LEU A 56 -0.70 13.99 -19.21
N HIS A 57 -0.17 13.36 -20.26
CA HIS A 57 0.64 12.15 -20.11
C HIS A 57 1.89 12.39 -19.25
N LYS A 58 2.56 13.53 -19.43
CA LYS A 58 3.72 13.89 -18.62
C LYS A 58 3.38 14.00 -17.14
N GLN A 59 2.23 14.57 -16.80
CA GLN A 59 1.77 14.68 -15.41
C GLN A 59 1.38 13.35 -14.79
N VAL A 60 0.71 12.47 -15.54
CA VAL A 60 0.40 11.11 -15.07
C VAL A 60 1.69 10.33 -14.79
N VAL A 61 2.70 10.48 -15.64
CA VAL A 61 4.04 9.87 -15.44
C VAL A 61 4.78 10.49 -14.25
N GLU A 62 4.68 11.80 -14.04
CA GLU A 62 5.28 12.49 -12.89
C GLU A 62 4.62 12.07 -11.57
N LEU A 63 3.30 11.94 -11.53
CA LEU A 63 2.57 11.41 -10.38
C LEU A 63 2.95 9.95 -10.09
N TYR A 64 3.10 9.13 -11.13
CA TYR A 64 3.60 7.76 -11.00
C TYR A 64 5.02 7.73 -10.43
N LYS A 65 5.92 8.58 -10.93
CA LYS A 65 7.28 8.70 -10.41
C LYS A 65 7.29 9.10 -8.94
N LEU A 66 6.48 10.08 -8.55
CA LEU A 66 6.40 10.51 -7.15
C LEU A 66 5.84 9.41 -6.21
N GLU A 67 4.89 8.59 -6.66
CA GLU A 67 4.38 7.45 -5.89
C GLU A 67 5.42 6.31 -5.78
N VAL A 68 6.12 6.05 -6.88
CA VAL A 68 7.19 5.05 -6.93
C VAL A 68 8.40 5.50 -6.12
N GLU A 69 8.81 6.76 -6.20
CA GLU A 69 9.92 7.34 -5.43
C GLU A 69 9.65 7.31 -3.91
N ASP A 70 8.40 7.48 -3.47
CA ASP A 70 8.06 7.37 -2.05
C ASP A 70 8.18 5.92 -1.54
N ARG A 71 7.88 4.93 -2.39
CA ARG A 71 8.04 3.49 -2.09
C ARG A 71 9.48 3.01 -2.27
N ASP A 72 10.17 3.50 -3.28
CA ASP A 72 11.54 3.16 -3.60
C ASP A 72 12.50 3.80 -2.61
N SER A 73 12.23 5.00 -2.07
CA SER A 73 13.05 5.61 -1.01
C SER A 73 12.98 4.84 0.32
N ALA A 74 11.83 4.27 0.66
CA ALA A 74 11.69 3.36 1.82
C ALA A 74 12.47 2.06 1.59
N ARG A 75 12.43 1.54 0.36
CA ARG A 75 13.12 0.30 -0.05
C ARG A 75 14.63 0.49 -0.19
N GLU A 76 15.09 1.64 -0.66
CA GLU A 76 16.50 2.02 -0.70
C GLU A 76 17.05 2.18 0.71
N ARG A 77 16.29 2.79 1.63
CA ARG A 77 16.64 2.84 3.06
C ARG A 77 16.76 1.45 3.68
N GLU A 78 15.86 0.52 3.35
CA GLU A 78 15.96 -0.89 3.80
C GLU A 78 17.16 -1.62 3.17
N VAL A 79 17.46 -1.37 1.90
CA VAL A 79 18.61 -1.97 1.19
C VAL A 79 19.94 -1.40 1.70
N GLU A 80 20.00 -0.11 2.04
CA GLU A 80 21.17 0.54 2.66
C GLU A 80 21.37 0.06 4.09
N LEU A 81 20.31 -0.09 4.88
CA LEU A 81 20.35 -0.70 6.22
C LEU A 81 20.80 -2.18 6.16
N ALA A 82 20.32 -2.95 5.18
CA ALA A 82 20.70 -4.35 4.98
C ALA A 82 22.16 -4.52 4.53
N LYS A 83 22.71 -3.56 3.78
CA LYS A 83 24.12 -3.54 3.37
C LYS A 83 25.07 -3.08 4.50
N ALA A 84 24.58 -2.34 5.49
CA ALA A 84 25.41 -1.72 6.51
C ALA A 84 25.87 -2.68 7.63
N ASN A 85 25.00 -3.49 8.26
CA ASN A 85 25.45 -4.55 9.20
C ASN A 85 24.32 -5.48 9.69
N ARG A 86 24.07 -6.57 8.96
CA ARG A 86 24.05 -7.99 9.38
C ARG A 86 23.48 -8.43 10.74
N PHE A 87 22.52 -7.73 11.35
CA PHE A 87 21.58 -8.32 12.32
C PHE A 87 20.34 -7.43 12.42
N ASP A 88 19.26 -7.83 11.76
CA ASP A 88 17.98 -7.14 11.92
C ASP A 88 17.34 -7.60 13.23
N PHE A 89 17.66 -6.87 14.31
CA PHE A 89 17.16 -7.15 15.65
C PHE A 89 15.62 -7.17 15.68
N MET A 90 14.96 -6.28 14.93
CA MET A 90 13.50 -6.22 14.93
C MET A 90 12.90 -7.41 14.20
N PHE A 91 13.40 -7.75 13.01
CA PHE A 91 12.99 -8.95 12.28
C PHE A 91 13.21 -10.24 13.08
N ASN A 92 14.38 -10.40 13.72
CA ASN A 92 14.66 -11.59 14.51
C ASN A 92 13.82 -11.63 15.80
N LEU A 93 13.59 -10.49 16.46
CA LEU A 93 12.78 -10.42 17.67
C LEU A 93 11.31 -10.71 17.36
N THR A 94 10.72 -10.13 16.32
CA THR A 94 9.32 -10.44 15.94
C THR A 94 9.16 -11.89 15.53
N GLY A 95 10.14 -12.47 14.83
CA GLY A 95 10.17 -13.90 14.52
C GLY A 95 10.19 -14.78 15.77
N LEU A 96 11.10 -14.49 16.70
CA LEU A 96 11.21 -15.23 17.96
C LEU A 96 9.94 -15.11 18.79
N VAL A 97 9.44 -13.89 19.01
CA VAL A 97 8.22 -13.63 19.78
C VAL A 97 7.03 -14.34 19.15
N GLY A 98 6.87 -14.26 17.82
CA GLY A 98 5.77 -14.94 17.15
C GLY A 98 5.86 -16.46 17.22
N LEU A 99 7.07 -17.05 17.10
CA LEU A 99 7.26 -18.48 17.27
C LEU A 99 6.97 -18.92 18.71
N SER A 100 7.42 -18.16 19.71
CA SER A 100 7.13 -18.40 21.13
C SER A 100 5.63 -18.31 21.42
N CYS A 101 4.93 -17.30 20.89
CA CYS A 101 3.48 -17.17 21.01
C CYS A 101 2.76 -18.35 20.36
N PHE A 102 3.19 -18.79 19.17
CA PHE A 102 2.62 -19.97 18.51
C PHE A 102 2.80 -21.24 19.36
N SER A 103 4.00 -21.50 19.87
CA SER A 103 4.26 -22.63 20.77
C SER A 103 3.44 -22.54 22.06
N PHE A 104 3.27 -21.34 22.63
CA PHE A 104 2.42 -21.13 23.79
C PHE A 104 0.94 -21.38 23.49
N LEU A 105 0.44 -20.97 22.32
CA LEU A 105 -0.94 -21.26 21.90
C LEU A 105 -1.19 -22.75 21.75
N VAL A 106 -0.26 -23.49 21.14
CA VAL A 106 -0.34 -24.97 21.06
C VAL A 106 -0.41 -25.57 22.46
N TYR A 107 0.44 -25.12 23.39
CA TYR A 107 0.39 -25.55 24.78
C TYR A 107 -0.95 -25.22 25.45
N ALA A 108 -1.42 -23.98 25.31
CA ALA A 108 -2.67 -23.51 25.90
C ALA A 108 -3.87 -24.33 25.41
N ILE A 109 -3.96 -24.64 24.12
CA ILE A 109 -5.04 -25.43 23.53
C ILE A 109 -5.05 -26.87 24.07
N VAL A 110 -3.88 -27.45 24.33
CA VAL A 110 -3.76 -28.84 24.79
C VAL A 110 -4.00 -28.98 26.30
N TYR A 111 -3.61 -27.98 27.10
CA TYR A 111 -3.53 -28.12 28.56
C TYR A 111 -4.40 -27.15 29.36
N LEU A 112 -4.98 -26.10 28.77
CA LEU A 112 -5.80 -25.13 29.48
C LEU A 112 -7.27 -25.27 29.10
N GLU A 113 -8.14 -25.32 30.12
CA GLU A 113 -9.57 -25.23 29.94
C GLU A 113 -10.01 -23.76 30.10
N VAL A 114 -10.71 -23.22 29.09
CA VAL A 114 -11.25 -21.86 29.13
C VAL A 114 -12.60 -21.87 29.85
N PRO A 115 -12.78 -21.11 30.94
CA PRO A 115 -14.05 -21.01 31.65
C PRO A 115 -15.19 -20.53 30.73
N GLU A 116 -16.39 -21.13 30.86
CA GLU A 116 -17.49 -20.88 29.93
C GLU A 116 -17.93 -19.42 29.84
N HIS A 117 -17.96 -18.72 30.97
CA HIS A 117 -18.36 -17.32 31.03
C HIS A 117 -17.41 -16.40 30.24
N ASN A 118 -16.17 -16.83 29.99
CA ASN A 118 -15.16 -16.03 29.29
C ASN A 118 -15.05 -16.38 27.80
N LYS A 119 -15.80 -17.36 27.29
CA LYS A 119 -15.66 -17.87 25.91
C LYS A 119 -15.82 -16.78 24.85
N GLU A 120 -16.81 -15.90 25.01
CA GLU A 120 -17.09 -14.83 24.03
C GLU A 120 -15.98 -13.77 24.03
N ILE A 121 -15.56 -13.31 25.22
CA ILE A 121 -14.46 -12.37 25.39
C ILE A 121 -13.15 -12.96 24.81
N TRP A 122 -12.94 -14.26 25.03
CA TRP A 122 -11.77 -14.99 24.51
C TRP A 122 -11.74 -15.01 22.98
N ILE A 123 -12.88 -15.29 22.32
CA ILE A 123 -12.97 -15.29 20.85
C ILE A 123 -12.69 -13.91 20.27
N HIS A 124 -13.28 -12.86 20.85
CA HIS A 124 -13.04 -11.48 20.38
C HIS A 124 -11.59 -11.04 20.55
N LEU A 125 -10.97 -11.40 21.67
CA LEU A 125 -9.57 -11.10 21.94
C LEU A 125 -8.65 -11.78 20.93
N ILE A 126 -8.91 -13.04 20.59
CA ILE A 126 -8.16 -13.76 19.56
C ILE A 126 -8.27 -13.04 18.21
N GLY A 127 -9.46 -12.66 17.78
CA GLY A 127 -9.66 -12.01 16.48
C GLY A 127 -8.94 -10.67 16.33
N VAL A 128 -8.98 -9.80 17.37
CA VAL A 128 -8.23 -8.54 17.37
C VAL A 128 -6.72 -8.79 17.36
N THR A 129 -6.27 -9.75 18.17
CA THR A 129 -4.85 -10.11 18.26
C THR A 129 -4.34 -10.67 16.93
N GLU A 130 -5.11 -11.53 16.27
CA GLU A 130 -4.80 -12.08 14.96
C GLU A 130 -4.60 -10.98 13.90
N GLY A 131 -5.51 -10.00 13.82
CA GLY A 131 -5.39 -8.89 12.86
C GLY A 131 -4.13 -8.03 13.05
N ILE A 132 -3.74 -7.78 14.30
CA ILE A 132 -2.50 -7.06 14.63
C ILE A 132 -1.28 -7.92 14.23
N VAL A 133 -1.29 -9.21 14.57
CA VAL A 133 -0.21 -10.15 14.26
C VAL A 133 -0.01 -10.27 12.74
N LEU A 134 -1.07 -10.44 11.97
CA LEU A 134 -1.01 -10.50 10.51
C LEU A 134 -0.40 -9.24 9.89
N SER A 135 -0.71 -8.07 10.44
CA SER A 135 -0.14 -6.79 9.97
C SER A 135 1.37 -6.70 10.23
N ILE A 136 1.82 -7.13 11.42
CA ILE A 136 3.24 -7.16 11.80
C ILE A 136 4.01 -8.18 10.95
N PHE A 137 3.47 -9.40 10.80
CA PHE A 137 4.10 -10.44 9.99
C PHE A 137 4.08 -10.10 8.49
N GLY A 138 3.04 -9.45 8.00
CA GLY A 138 2.97 -8.95 6.63
C GLY A 138 4.08 -7.94 6.34
N TYR A 139 4.35 -7.02 7.28
CA TYR A 139 5.44 -6.06 7.18
C TYR A 139 6.82 -6.71 7.17
N PHE A 140 7.12 -7.61 8.13
CA PHE A 140 8.46 -8.21 8.25
C PHE A 140 8.71 -9.40 7.30
N TYR A 141 7.70 -10.22 6.98
CA TYR A 141 7.85 -11.49 6.25
C TYR A 141 7.11 -11.56 4.90
N GLY A 142 6.13 -10.69 4.65
CA GLY A 142 5.21 -10.78 3.51
C GLY A 142 5.84 -10.56 2.12
N SER A 143 7.05 -9.99 2.03
CA SER A 143 7.71 -9.69 0.75
C SER A 143 8.58 -10.82 0.20
N SER A 144 8.74 -11.92 0.93
CA SER A 144 9.67 -13.01 0.59
C SER A 144 9.26 -13.80 -0.66
N ALA A 145 7.98 -13.83 -1.01
CA ALA A 145 7.47 -14.54 -2.18
C ALA A 145 7.73 -13.81 -3.52
N SER A 146 8.01 -12.49 -3.51
CA SER A 146 8.31 -11.72 -4.72
C SER A 146 9.78 -11.77 -5.13
N ARG A 147 10.62 -12.52 -4.41
CA ARG A 147 12.08 -12.57 -4.57
C ARG A 147 12.57 -13.60 -5.61
N ARG A 148 11.67 -14.19 -6.42
CA ARG A 148 12.04 -14.97 -7.62
C ARG A 148 11.77 -14.14 -8.88
N LYS A 149 12.80 -13.44 -9.34
CA LYS A 149 13.02 -13.16 -10.76
C LYS A 149 14.40 -13.67 -11.11
#